data_AF-A0A6L3IJ34-F1
#
_entry.id   AF-A0A6L3IJ34-F1
#
_cell.length_a   1.000
_cell.length_b   1.000
_cell.length_c   1.000
_cell.angle_alpha   90.00
_cell.angle_beta   90.00
_cell.angle_gamma   90.00
#
_symmetry.space_group_name_H-M   'P 1'
#
loop_
_entity.id
_entity.type
_entity.pdbx_description
1 polymer ?
#
loop_
_entity_poly.entity_id
_entity_poly.type
_entity_poly.pdbx_seq_one_letter_code
_entity_poly.pdbx_strand_id
1 'polypeptide(L)'
;MATTIKFTKMQGTGNDYIYVNTLSSPLQDPIKAARKWSAYHTGIGADGLVLIGASEKADFSMRIFNADGSEAMMCGNASRCIGKYVYEKGLTDKEVITLETLSGIKILKLHTGNGVVKDVTVDMGTPLLSN
;
A
#
# COMPACT_ATOMS: atom_id res chain seq x y z
N MET A 1 -1.04 -12.66 -21.07
CA MET A 1 -1.00 -11.89 -19.81
C MET A 1 -2.41 -11.80 -19.27
N ALA A 2 -2.58 -11.77 -17.94
CA ALA A 2 -3.91 -11.72 -17.34
C ALA A 2 -4.62 -10.42 -17.78
N THR A 3 -5.76 -10.57 -18.45
CA THR A 3 -6.62 -9.46 -18.88
C THR A 3 -7.37 -8.81 -17.71
N THR A 4 -7.35 -9.44 -16.53
CA THR A 4 -8.05 -9.01 -15.33
C THR A 4 -7.09 -8.99 -14.14
N ILE A 5 -7.01 -7.86 -13.43
CA ILE A 5 -6.23 -7.68 -12.21
C ILE A 5 -7.19 -7.58 -11.02
N LYS A 6 -6.98 -8.39 -9.99
CA LYS A 6 -7.70 -8.24 -8.72
C LYS A 6 -7.09 -7.08 -7.94
N PHE A 7 -7.95 -6.21 -7.44
CA PHE A 7 -7.55 -5.09 -6.59
C PHE A 7 -8.43 -5.01 -5.35
N THR A 8 -8.03 -4.20 -4.39
CA THR A 8 -8.87 -3.81 -3.25
C THR A 8 -8.79 -2.31 -3.10
N LYS A 9 -9.93 -1.63 -3.02
CA LYS A 9 -9.95 -0.19 -2.74
C LYS A 9 -10.05 0.00 -1.23
N MET A 10 -9.15 0.78 -0.65
CA MET A 10 -9.12 1.06 0.79
C MET A 10 -8.85 2.55 1.01
N GLN A 11 -9.23 3.06 2.18
CA GLN A 11 -8.92 4.43 2.58
C GLN A 11 -8.40 4.46 4.02
N GLY A 12 -7.46 5.36 4.28
CA GLY A 12 -7.05 5.75 5.61
C GLY A 12 -7.29 7.23 5.82
N THR A 13 -8.19 7.58 6.75
CA THR A 13 -8.51 8.97 7.11
C THR A 13 -8.83 9.88 5.91
N GLY A 14 -9.56 9.35 4.92
CA GLY A 14 -10.01 10.08 3.74
C GLY A 14 -9.08 9.97 2.52
N ASN A 15 -7.86 9.47 2.68
CA ASN A 15 -6.94 9.24 1.56
C ASN A 15 -7.10 7.81 1.05
N ASP A 16 -7.54 7.65 -0.21
CA ASP A 16 -7.93 6.38 -0.78
C ASP A 16 -7.00 5.91 -1.91
N TYR A 17 -6.72 4.61 -1.94
CA TYR A 17 -5.88 4.01 -2.98
C TYR A 17 -6.48 2.70 -3.48
N ILE A 18 -6.10 2.37 -4.71
CA ILE A 18 -6.30 1.05 -5.31
C ILE A 18 -5.10 0.19 -4.94
N TYR A 19 -5.30 -0.88 -4.19
CA TYR A 19 -4.24 -1.80 -3.76
C TYR A 19 -4.18 -3.02 -4.67
N VAL A 20 -2.99 -3.32 -5.18
CA VAL A 20 -2.72 -4.52 -5.97
C VAL A 20 -1.61 -5.33 -5.31
N ASN A 21 -1.89 -6.61 -5.06
CA ASN A 21 -0.89 -7.57 -4.61
C ASN A 21 -0.09 -8.08 -5.82
N THR A 22 1.16 -7.64 -5.94
CA THR A 22 2.06 -8.02 -7.03
C THR A 22 2.83 -9.30 -6.76
N LEU A 23 2.73 -9.89 -5.56
CA LEU A 23 3.29 -11.23 -5.26
C LEU A 23 2.66 -12.31 -6.14
N SER A 24 1.35 -12.20 -6.41
CA SER A 24 0.60 -13.15 -7.23
C SER A 24 0.33 -12.65 -8.65
N SER A 25 0.35 -11.34 -8.87
CA SER A 25 -0.10 -10.72 -10.12
C SER A 25 0.76 -9.51 -10.47
N PRO A 26 1.89 -9.71 -11.17
CA PRO A 26 2.76 -8.62 -11.59
C PRO A 26 2.01 -7.62 -12.47
N LEU A 27 2.25 -6.33 -12.25
CA LEU A 27 1.69 -5.24 -13.05
C LEU A 27 2.80 -4.60 -13.88
N GLN A 28 2.71 -4.70 -15.21
CA GLN A 28 3.78 -4.25 -16.11
C GLN A 28 3.95 -2.72 -16.14
N ASP A 29 2.83 -1.98 -16.22
CA ASP A 29 2.86 -0.53 -16.39
C ASP A 29 2.03 0.15 -15.29
N PRO A 30 2.60 0.29 -14.08
CA PRO A 30 1.90 0.85 -12.95
C PRO A 30 1.59 2.34 -13.12
N ILE A 31 2.39 3.08 -13.89
CA ILE A 31 2.15 4.52 -14.16
C ILE A 31 0.89 4.69 -15.00
N LYS A 32 0.78 3.94 -16.11
CA LYS A 32 -0.42 3.96 -16.96
C LYS A 32 -1.64 3.45 -16.21
N ALA A 33 -1.46 2.41 -15.38
CA ALA A 33 -2.52 1.88 -14.53
C ALA A 33 -3.00 2.92 -13.51
N ALA A 34 -2.09 3.60 -12.81
CA ALA A 34 -2.41 4.64 -11.83
C ALA A 34 -3.23 5.76 -12.48
N ARG A 35 -2.80 6.28 -13.63
CA ARG A 35 -3.55 7.31 -14.39
C ARG A 35 -4.93 6.84 -14.80
N LYS A 36 -5.02 5.66 -15.41
CA LYS A 36 -6.27 5.15 -15.95
C LYS A 36 -7.26 4.77 -14.85
N TRP A 37 -6.80 4.08 -13.82
CA TRP A 37 -7.66 3.53 -12.79
C TRP A 37 -8.07 4.57 -11.75
N SER A 38 -7.22 5.56 -11.48
CA SER A 38 -7.54 6.62 -10.51
C SER A 38 -8.47 7.70 -11.07
N ALA A 39 -8.73 7.72 -12.38
CA ALA A 39 -9.68 8.64 -12.99
C ALA A 39 -11.11 8.44 -12.44
N TYR A 40 -11.70 9.47 -11.85
CA TYR A 40 -13.00 9.38 -11.16
C TYR A 40 -14.18 8.96 -12.05
N HIS A 41 -14.22 9.44 -13.30
CA HIS A 41 -15.38 9.22 -14.18
C HIS A 41 -15.22 8.01 -15.10
N THR A 42 -13.98 7.61 -15.38
CA THR A 42 -13.67 6.60 -16.41
C THR A 42 -12.86 5.43 -15.88
N GLY A 43 -12.44 5.50 -14.60
CA GLY A 43 -11.74 4.45 -13.87
C GLY A 43 -12.51 4.05 -12.61
N ILE A 44 -11.76 3.61 -11.61
CA ILE A 44 -12.26 3.26 -10.27
C ILE A 44 -12.40 4.54 -9.40
N GLY A 45 -11.57 5.56 -9.67
CA GLY A 45 -11.46 6.77 -8.87
C GLY A 45 -10.65 6.51 -7.58
N ALA A 46 -9.56 7.23 -7.35
CA ALA A 46 -8.77 7.17 -6.11
C ALA A 46 -7.72 8.30 -6.11
N ASP A 47 -7.05 8.53 -4.97
CA ASP A 47 -5.84 9.37 -4.94
C ASP A 47 -4.65 8.72 -5.66
N GLY A 48 -4.69 7.40 -5.86
CA GLY A 48 -3.69 6.69 -6.65
C GLY A 48 -3.76 5.16 -6.61
N LEU A 49 -2.63 4.53 -6.92
CA LEU A 49 -2.39 3.09 -6.93
C LEU A 49 -1.25 2.73 -5.97
N VAL A 50 -1.48 1.71 -5.15
CA VAL A 50 -0.48 1.12 -4.26
C VAL A 50 -0.21 -0.32 -4.67
N LEU A 51 1.06 -0.67 -4.82
CA LEU A 51 1.51 -2.03 -5.07
C LEU A 51 2.11 -2.62 -3.80
N ILE A 52 1.66 -3.82 -3.45
CA ILE A 52 2.19 -4.63 -2.34
C ILE A 52 3.00 -5.77 -2.95
N GLY A 53 4.31 -5.76 -2.72
CA GLY A 53 5.25 -6.70 -3.33
C GLY A 53 6.15 -7.42 -2.33
N ALA A 54 7.08 -8.21 -2.87
CA ALA A 54 8.14 -8.85 -2.11
C ALA A 54 9.25 -7.84 -1.78
N SER A 55 9.99 -8.10 -0.71
CA SER A 55 11.20 -7.36 -0.34
C SER A 55 12.29 -8.36 0.04
N GLU A 56 13.55 -8.04 -0.26
CA GLU A 56 14.71 -8.81 0.21
C GLU A 56 15.14 -8.41 1.64
N LYS A 57 14.60 -7.30 2.16
CA LYS A 57 15.07 -6.64 3.40
C LYS A 57 13.97 -6.46 4.44
N ALA A 58 12.72 -6.66 4.06
CA ALA A 58 11.54 -6.48 4.90
C ALA A 58 10.50 -7.58 4.59
N ASP A 59 9.43 -7.64 5.38
CA ASP A 59 8.35 -8.62 5.16
C ASP A 59 7.60 -8.37 3.85
N PHE A 60 7.40 -7.10 3.51
CA PHE A 60 6.73 -6.66 2.28
C PHE A 60 7.39 -5.39 1.72
N SER A 61 7.15 -5.10 0.44
CA SER A 61 7.48 -3.80 -0.17
C SER A 61 6.22 -3.03 -0.56
N MET A 62 6.34 -1.70 -0.57
CA MET A 62 5.32 -0.77 -1.02
C MET A 62 5.87 0.14 -2.13
N ARG A 63 5.09 0.28 -3.20
CA ARG A 63 5.25 1.36 -4.19
C ARG A 63 3.95 2.12 -4.33
N ILE A 64 4.02 3.45 -4.38
CA ILE A 64 2.84 4.32 -4.45
C ILE A 64 2.94 5.18 -5.70
N PHE A 65 1.90 5.12 -6.52
CA PHE A 65 1.76 5.98 -7.70
C PHE A 65 0.55 6.88 -7.50
N ASN A 66 0.75 8.18 -7.56
CA ASN A 66 -0.33 9.17 -7.52
C ASN A 66 -1.22 9.03 -8.76
N ALA A 67 -2.41 9.65 -8.72
CA ALA A 67 -3.35 9.65 -9.85
C ALA A 67 -2.76 10.22 -11.16
N ASP A 68 -1.75 11.09 -11.08
CA ASP A 68 -1.02 11.62 -12.25
C ASP A 68 0.12 10.70 -12.74
N GLY A 69 0.33 9.56 -12.08
CA GLY A 69 1.37 8.58 -12.37
C GLY A 69 2.73 8.86 -11.75
N SER A 70 2.92 9.96 -11.02
CA SER A 70 4.16 10.20 -10.27
C SER A 70 4.32 9.22 -9.10
N GLU A 71 5.55 8.80 -8.81
CA GLU A 71 5.82 7.86 -7.71
C GLU A 71 6.13 8.64 -6.42
N ALA A 72 5.41 8.33 -5.34
CA ALA A 72 5.58 8.97 -4.04
C ALA A 72 6.53 8.16 -3.14
N MET A 73 7.31 8.84 -2.31
CA MET A 73 8.29 8.16 -1.46
C MET A 73 7.64 7.28 -0.38
N MET A 74 6.59 7.79 0.27
CA MET A 74 5.87 7.13 1.35
C MET A 74 4.54 7.85 1.60
N CYS A 75 3.54 7.12 2.08
CA CYS A 75 2.32 7.69 2.63
C CYS A 75 1.89 6.85 3.86
N GLY A 76 1.86 7.48 5.04
CA GLY A 76 1.48 6.80 6.28
C GLY A 76 0.06 6.23 6.24
N ASN A 77 -0.86 6.85 5.49
CA ASN A 77 -2.21 6.35 5.29
C ASN A 77 -2.21 5.05 4.48
N ALA A 78 -1.38 5.00 3.42
CA ALA A 78 -1.24 3.79 2.62
C ALA A 78 -0.65 2.65 3.43
N SER A 79 0.37 2.91 4.25
CA SER A 79 1.02 1.90 5.10
C SER A 79 0.06 1.23 6.08
N ARG A 80 -0.87 2.00 6.69
CA ARG A 80 -1.91 1.41 7.57
C ARG A 80 -2.80 0.42 6.82
N CYS A 81 -3.21 0.77 5.60
CA CYS A 81 -4.04 -0.10 4.78
C CYS A 81 -3.28 -1.36 4.35
N ILE A 82 -1.98 -1.27 4.04
CA ILE A 82 -1.15 -2.45 3.73
C ILE A 82 -1.10 -3.39 4.93
N GLY A 83 -0.84 -2.88 6.13
CA GLY A 83 -0.81 -3.70 7.35
C GLY A 83 -2.10 -4.50 7.55
N LYS A 84 -3.26 -3.84 7.40
CA LYS A 84 -4.57 -4.51 7.42
C LYS A 84 -4.70 -5.54 6.29
N TYR A 85 -4.35 -5.16 5.06
CA TYR A 85 -4.48 -6.01 3.89
C TYR A 85 -3.70 -7.32 4.03
N VAL A 86 -2.41 -7.26 4.38
CA VAL A 86 -1.54 -8.45 4.41
C VAL A 86 -1.96 -9.43 5.51
N TYR A 87 -2.44 -8.93 6.65
CA TYR A 87 -2.95 -9.76 7.72
C TYR A 87 -4.29 -10.41 7.35
N GLU A 88 -5.29 -9.63 6.93
CA GLU A 88 -6.64 -10.15 6.65
C GLU A 88 -6.72 -11.00 5.37
N LYS A 89 -5.72 -10.89 4.49
CA LYS A 89 -5.56 -11.81 3.35
C LYS A 89 -4.72 -13.05 3.67
N GLY A 90 -4.26 -13.21 4.91
CA GLY A 90 -3.48 -14.37 5.34
C GLY A 90 -2.09 -14.42 4.71
N LEU A 91 -1.54 -13.28 4.29
CA LEU A 91 -0.17 -13.19 3.78
C LEU A 91 0.86 -13.16 4.91
N THR A 92 0.41 -12.88 6.13
CA THR A 92 1.20 -12.96 7.37
C THR A 92 0.27 -13.16 8.56
N ASP A 93 0.79 -13.78 9.61
CA ASP A 93 0.18 -13.92 10.93
C ASP A 93 0.85 -13.02 11.98
N LYS A 94 1.87 -12.24 11.59
CA LYS A 94 2.61 -11.34 12.48
C LYS A 94 1.78 -10.12 12.85
N GLU A 95 1.88 -9.70 14.12
CA GLU A 95 1.31 -8.43 14.59
C GLU A 95 2.28 -7.25 14.45
N VAL A 96 3.56 -7.52 14.18
CA VAL A 96 4.57 -6.50 13.87
C VAL A 96 5.24 -6.90 12.58
N ILE A 97 5.17 -6.02 11.58
CA ILE A 97 5.76 -6.24 10.25
C ILE A 97 6.65 -5.08 9.84
N THR A 98 7.62 -5.40 9.00
CA THR A 98 8.49 -4.44 8.34
C THR A 98 8.02 -4.21 6.91
N LEU A 99 7.97 -2.94 6.51
CA LEU A 99 7.53 -2.51 5.18
C LEU A 99 8.64 -1.70 4.50
N GLU A 100 9.19 -2.22 3.42
CA GLU A 100 10.14 -1.48 2.58
C GLU A 100 9.41 -0.40 1.76
N THR A 101 9.89 0.83 1.84
CA THR A 101 9.39 1.99 1.10
C THR A 101 10.56 2.73 0.47
N LEU A 102 10.29 3.65 -0.47
CA LEU A 102 11.34 4.53 -1.00
C LEU A 102 11.95 5.47 0.07
N SER A 103 11.24 5.69 1.19
CA SER A 103 11.74 6.43 2.36
C SER A 103 12.44 5.55 3.41
N GLY A 104 12.81 4.32 3.04
CA GLY A 104 13.37 3.30 3.94
C GLY A 104 12.32 2.37 4.55
N ILE A 105 12.79 1.47 5.42
CA ILE A 105 11.93 0.48 6.09
C ILE A 105 11.10 1.16 7.18
N LYS A 106 9.81 0.83 7.24
CA LYS A 106 8.87 1.25 8.27
C LYS A 106 8.42 0.06 9.10
N ILE A 107 8.21 0.27 10.40
CA ILE A 107 7.66 -0.75 11.30
C ILE A 107 6.17 -0.49 11.45
N LEU A 108 5.35 -1.49 11.17
CA LEU A 108 3.91 -1.44 11.35
C LEU A 108 3.53 -2.37 12.49
N LYS A 109 2.83 -1.83 13.49
CA LYS A 109 2.19 -2.62 14.55
C LYS A 109 0.70 -2.71 14.28
N LEU A 110 0.22 -3.93 14.07
CA LEU A 110 -1.16 -4.26 13.75
C LEU A 110 -1.92 -4.55 15.05
N HIS A 111 -3.02 -3.85 15.29
CA HIS A 111 -3.86 -4.08 16.45
C HIS A 111 -5.00 -5.03 16.05
N THR A 112 -4.75 -6.32 16.29
CA THR A 112 -5.59 -7.42 15.81
C THR A 112 -6.62 -7.86 16.85
N GLY A 113 -7.72 -8.46 16.39
CA GLY A 113 -8.68 -9.14 17.25
C GLY A 113 -9.77 -9.83 16.42
N ASN A 114 -10.12 -11.06 16.76
CA ASN A 114 -11.09 -11.89 16.01
C ASN A 114 -10.75 -12.02 14.51
N GLY A 115 -9.46 -12.13 14.17
CA GLY A 115 -9.00 -12.29 12.79
C GLY A 115 -9.09 -11.04 11.92
N VAL A 116 -9.38 -9.86 12.50
CA VAL A 116 -9.40 -8.57 11.78
C VAL A 116 -8.42 -7.58 12.41
N VAL A 117 -7.95 -6.62 11.61
CA VAL A 117 -7.12 -5.51 12.06
C VAL A 117 -7.99 -4.26 12.23
N LYS A 118 -8.07 -3.74 13.46
CA LYS A 118 -8.87 -2.55 13.78
C LYS A 118 -8.15 -1.26 13.42
N ASP A 119 -6.89 -1.17 13.80
CA ASP A 119 -6.02 -0.03 13.53
C ASP A 119 -4.56 -0.48 13.42
N VAL A 120 -3.72 0.41 12.88
CA VAL A 120 -2.30 0.16 12.62
C VAL A 120 -1.49 1.36 13.07
N THR A 121 -0.50 1.13 13.92
CA THR A 121 0.53 2.11 14.27
C THR A 121 1.67 2.02 13.27
N VAL A 122 2.09 3.16 12.73
CA VAL A 122 3.20 3.27 11.77
C VAL A 122 4.34 4.02 12.44
N ASP A 123 5.53 3.42 12.47
CA ASP A 123 6.75 4.14 12.85
C ASP A 123 7.13 5.12 11.73
N MET A 124 6.98 6.41 12.02
CA MET A 124 7.28 7.50 11.09
C MET A 124 8.73 7.98 11.19
N GLY A 125 9.50 7.46 12.15
CA GLY A 125 10.82 7.98 12.51
C GLY A 125 10.77 9.37 13.14
N THR A 126 11.94 9.96 13.30
CA THR A 126 12.10 11.31 13.87
C THR A 126 11.86 12.37 12.80
N PRO A 127 11.05 13.42 13.06
CA PRO A 127 10.89 14.52 12.12
C PRO A 127 12.21 15.26 11.91
N LEU A 128 12.49 15.65 10.65
CA LEU A 128 13.59 16.56 10.34
C LEU A 128 13.13 17.99 10.59
N LEU A 129 13.91 18.73 11.39
CA LEU A 129 13.59 20.09 11.82
C LEU A 129 14.37 21.17 11.03
N SER A 130 15.16 20.77 10.04
CA SER A 130 15.93 21.67 9.18
C SER A 130 15.24 21.87 7.83
N ASN A 131 15.06 23.14 7.44
CA ASN A 131 14.54 23.55 6.13
C ASN A 131 15.56 23.32 5.02
#